data_AF-A0A2G6PD37-F1
#
_entry.id   AF-A0A2G6PD37-F1
#
_cell.length_a   1.000
_cell.length_b   1.000
_cell.length_c   1.000
_cell.angle_alpha   90.00
_cell.angle_beta   90.00
_cell.angle_gamma   90.00
#
_symmetry.space_group_name_H-M   'P 1'
#
loop_
_entity.id
_entity.type
_entity.pdbx_description
1 polymer ?
#
loop_
_entity_poly.entity_id
_entity_poly.type
_entity_poly.pdbx_seq_one_letter_code
_entity_poly.pdbx_strand_id
1 'polypeptide(L)' 'MNVHCQFCRHSFNVGRDFMSQAVAEADEKRQKYCALECPKCRKINKVSVKQMRRFVPKPAQPTADEE' A
#
# COMPACT_ATOMS: atom_id res chain seq x y z
N MET A 1 6.53 4.53 2.70
CA MET A 1 5.48 5.49 2.27
C MET A 1 4.93 6.17 3.51
N ASN A 2 4.72 7.49 3.52
CA ASN A 2 4.09 8.15 4.67
C ASN A 2 2.57 8.03 4.58
N VAL A 3 1.94 7.49 5.63
CA VAL A 3 0.48 7.37 5.76
C VAL A 3 0.02 8.29 6.89
N HIS A 4 -0.94 9.14 6.56
CA HIS A 4 -1.61 9.98 7.54
C HIS A 4 -2.90 9.31 8.01
N CYS A 5 -3.02 9.07 9.31
CA CYS A 5 -4.25 8.56 9.87
C CYS A 5 -5.36 9.63 9.85
N GLN A 6 -6.51 9.33 9.24
CA GLN A 6 -7.64 10.28 9.21
C GLN A 6 -8.27 10.52 10.59
N PHE A 7 -8.08 9.61 11.54
CA PHE A 7 -8.71 9.68 12.86
C PHE A 7 -7.87 10.49 13.85
N CYS A 8 -6.61 10.11 14.05
CA CYS A 8 -5.74 10.75 15.04
C CYS A 8 -4.72 11.72 14.46
N ARG A 9 -4.72 11.90 13.13
CA ARG A 9 -3.76 12.73 12.36
C ARG A 9 -2.29 12.34 12.55
N HIS A 10 -2.02 11.17 13.11
CA HIS A 10 -0.67 10.66 13.23
C HIS A 10 -0.14 10.20 11.88
N SER A 11 1.04 10.68 11.54
CA SER A 11 1.78 10.32 10.33
C SER A 11 2.76 9.21 10.68
N PHE A 12 2.68 8.08 9.98
CA PHE A 12 3.59 6.96 10.19
C PHE A 12 4.11 6.42 8.86
N ASN A 13 5.33 5.89 8.87
CA ASN A 13 5.92 5.31 7.67
C ASN A 13 5.56 3.83 7.60
N VAL A 14 5.04 3.41 6.46
CA VAL A 14 4.81 2.00 6.16
C VAL A 14 6.04 1.47 5.43
N GLY A 15 6.63 0.41 6.01
CA GLY A 15 7.78 -0.29 5.47
C GLY A 15 7.49 -0.99 4.14
N ARG A 16 8.55 -1.21 3.36
CA ARG A 16 8.45 -1.78 2.01
C ARG A 16 7.93 -3.22 2.01
N ASP A 17 8.37 -4.05 2.94
CA ASP A 17 7.88 -5.43 3.10
C ASP A 17 6.37 -5.48 3.34
N PHE A 18 5.88 -4.69 4.30
CA PHE A 18 4.46 -4.61 4.60
C PHE A 18 3.66 -4.14 3.37
N MET A 19 4.14 -3.12 2.64
CA MET A 19 3.47 -2.66 1.43
C MET A 19 3.44 -3.74 0.33
N SER A 20 4.52 -4.52 0.18
CA SER A 20 4.60 -5.57 -0.84
C SER A 20 3.60 -6.69 -0.55
N GLN A 21 3.53 -7.12 0.71
CA GLN A 21 2.57 -8.12 1.17
C GLN A 21 1.12 -7.62 1.05
N ALA A 22 0.85 -6.40 1.51
CA ALA A 22 -0.48 -5.79 1.41
C ALA A 22 -0.95 -5.61 -0.04
N VAL A 23 -0.03 -5.27 -0.96
CA VAL A 23 -0.34 -5.17 -2.40
C VAL A 23 -0.63 -6.53 -3.01
N ALA A 24 0.14 -7.57 -2.65
CA ALA A 24 -0.09 -8.95 -3.13
C ALA A 24 -1.45 -9.47 -2.67
N GLU A 25 -1.76 -9.37 -1.39
CA GLU A 25 -3.06 -9.79 -0.84
C GLU A 25 -4.23 -9.02 -1.46
N ALA A 26 -4.05 -7.72 -1.73
CA ALA A 26 -5.09 -6.93 -2.36
C ALA A 26 -5.26 -7.25 -3.85
N ASP A 27 -4.22 -7.69 -4.54
CA ASP A 27 -4.31 -8.17 -5.92
C ASP A 27 -5.08 -9.49 -5.99
N GLU A 28 -4.76 -10.45 -5.11
CA GLU A 28 -5.48 -11.72 -4.98
C GLU A 28 -6.98 -11.52 -4.72
N LYS A 29 -7.30 -10.58 -3.81
CA LYS A 29 -8.69 -10.25 -3.45
C LYS A 29 -9.35 -9.25 -4.41
N ARG A 30 -8.64 -8.80 -5.46
CA ARG A 30 -9.06 -7.73 -6.40
C ARG A 30 -9.56 -6.46 -5.69
N GLN A 31 -8.97 -6.13 -4.55
CA GLN A 31 -9.35 -4.99 -3.73
C GLN A 31 -8.63 -3.73 -4.20
N LYS A 32 -9.36 -2.61 -4.29
CA LYS A 32 -8.79 -1.30 -4.65
C LYS A 32 -8.09 -0.62 -3.47
N TYR A 33 -8.37 -1.06 -2.25
CA TYR A 33 -7.92 -0.44 -1.00
C TYR A 33 -7.44 -1.52 -0.03
N CYS A 34 -6.31 -1.28 0.66
CA CYS A 34 -5.91 -2.08 1.82
C CYS A 34 -6.35 -1.38 3.10
N ALA A 35 -6.75 -2.20 4.07
CA ALA A 35 -6.95 -1.78 5.46
C ALA A 35 -5.60 -1.75 6.18
N LEU A 36 -5.26 -0.61 6.78
CA LEU A 36 -3.99 -0.39 7.46
C LEU A 36 -4.23 0.14 8.87
N GLU A 37 -3.76 -0.59 9.87
CA GLU A 37 -3.94 -0.22 11.27
C GLU A 37 -2.97 0.92 11.65
N CYS A 38 -3.49 1.96 12.30
CA CYS A 38 -2.64 3.02 12.83
C CYS A 38 -1.93 2.57 14.12
N PRO A 39 -0.60 2.69 14.22
CA PRO A 39 0.13 2.27 15.43
C PRO A 39 -0.22 3.09 16.68
N LYS A 40 -0.81 4.29 16.51
CA LYS A 40 -1.16 5.18 17.62
C LYS A 40 -2.58 4.95 18.15
N CYS A 41 -3.59 4.96 17.28
CA CYS A 41 -5.00 4.86 17.68
C CYS A 41 -5.66 3.52 17.34
N ARG A 42 -4.94 2.62 16.65
CA ARG A 42 -5.42 1.31 16.18
C ARG A 42 -6.69 1.36 15.32
N LYS A 43 -6.98 2.53 14.74
CA LYS A 43 -8.05 2.67 13.75
C LYS A 43 -7.56 2.21 12.38
N ILE A 44 -8.47 1.60 11.62
CA ILE A 44 -8.22 1.12 10.26
C ILE A 44 -8.31 2.30 9.28
N ASN A 45 -7.22 2.57 8.59
CA ASN A 45 -7.15 3.54 7.49
C ASN A 45 -7.21 2.78 6.17
N LYS A 46 -8.03 3.27 5.23
CA LYS A 46 -8.11 2.70 3.88
C LYS A 46 -7.08 3.39 3.00
N VAL A 47 -6.08 2.63 2.55
CA VAL A 47 -5.02 3.15 1.67
C VAL A 47 -5.17 2.53 0.30
N SER A 48 -5.16 3.36 -0.74
CA SER A 48 -5.31 2.91 -2.12
C SER A 48 -4.12 2.05 -2.56
N VAL A 49 -4.39 0.85 -3.07
CA VAL A 49 -3.37 -0.08 -3.58
C VAL A 49 -2.57 0.56 -4.71
N LYS A 50 -3.23 1.36 -5.56
CA LYS A 50 -2.59 2.15 -6.62
C LYS A 50 -1.50 3.08 -6.09
N GLN A 51 -1.67 3.65 -4.89
CA GLN A 51 -0.67 4.51 -4.27
C GLN A 51 0.48 3.68 -3.71
N MET A 52 0.20 2.57 -3.02
CA MET A 52 1.22 1.65 -2.50
C MET A 52 2.11 1.10 -3.63
N ARG A 53 1.51 0.70 -4.76
CA ARG A 53 2.22 0.23 -5.96
C ARG A 53 3.23 1.23 -6.54
N ARG A 54 3.11 2.52 -6.26
CA ARG A 54 4.11 3.53 -6.69
C ARG A 54 5.36 3.53 -5.82
N PHE A 55 5.26 3.08 -4.57
CA PHE A 55 6.37 3.06 -3.61
C PHE A 55 7.01 1.67 -3.48
N VAL A 56 6.26 0.62 -3.82
CA VAL A 56 6.83 -0.71 -4.05
C VAL A 56 7.50 -0.69 -5.42
N PRO A 57 8.78 -1.10 -5.54
CA PRO A 57 9.41 -1.24 -6.84
C PRO A 57 8.59 -2.27 -7.59
N LYS A 58 8.01 -1.83 -8.70
CA LYS A 58 7.34 -2.74 -9.64
C LYS A 58 8.35 -3.85 -9.94
N PRO A 59 8.05 -5.15 -9.72
CA PRO A 59 8.86 -6.17 -10.37
C PRO A 59 8.83 -5.78 -11.84
N ALA A 60 10.00 -5.57 -12.44
CA ALA A 60 10.14 -5.06 -13.79
C ALA A 60 9.03 -5.69 -14.63
N GLN A 61 8.10 -4.87 -15.11
CA GLN A 61 7.30 -5.34 -16.23
C GLN A 61 8.35 -5.76 -17.25
N PRO A 62 8.33 -7.00 -17.78
CA PRO A 62 9.02 -7.21 -19.03
C PRO A 62 8.42 -6.15 -19.94
N THR A 63 9.28 -5.22 -20.34
CA THR A 63 9.01 -4.34 -21.46
C THR A 63 8.57 -5.28 -22.57
N ALA A 64 7.28 -5.27 -22.89
CA ALA A 64 6.83 -5.62 -24.23
C ALA A 64 7.40 -4.51 -25.12
N ASP A 65 8.68 -4.66 -25.41
CA ASP A 65 9.36 -4.13 -26.56
C ASP A 65 9.06 -5.17 -27.64
N GLU A 66 8.01 -4.90 -28.41
CA GLU A 66 7.55 -5.60 -29.62
C GLU A 66 6.42 -4.68 -30.13
N GLU A 67 6.47 -3.94 -31.24
CA GLU A 67 7.45 -3.66 -32.31
C GLU A 67 7.04 -2.30 -32.92
#